data_AF-A0A2E9VTT5-F1
#
_entry.id   AF-A0A2E9VTT5-F1
#
_cell.length_a   1.000
_cell.length_b   1.000
_cell.length_c   1.000
_cell.angle_alpha   90.00
_cell.angle_beta   90.00
_cell.angle_gamma   90.00
#
_symmetry.space_group_name_H-M   'P 1'
#
loop_
_entity.id
_entity.type
_entity.pdbx_description
1 polymer ?
#
loop_
_entity_poly.entity_id
_entity_poly.type
_entity_poly.pdbx_seq_one_letter_code
_entity_poly.pdbx_strand_id
1 'polypeptide(L)'
;MIKIKKGLDVPISGQPVQEISPGPEVGRVALIGPDYVGMKPTMLVQEGDRVKLGQPLFEDKKTPGVIYTSPGCGTVAEVNRGEKRYFQSMVIELDGDEEETFRSFADSDLTTLSRQDVQDNLVSSGLWTSLRTRPFNKVPALNTQPSSIFVTAIDTQPLAADPAVVIAENEASFIHGLQVLRHLTDGPVFLCQPPAVKIPGASLDFIRAEEFAGPHPAGLPGTHIHYLDPVGPGKKVWFIGYQDVIAIGKLFDTGRLSVERIISLAGPIVNEPRLIRTRIGASIFDIVEDQLNEADRRVISGSVLSGRTATGPYSYLGRYHNQISALAEGREREFLGWQMPGFDKFSIKDVYAASMNKLLNPKKRYDLTTSTGGSKRAMVPIGMYEAVMPLDILPTFLLRALIVNDSDQAQALGCLELDEDDVSLCTFVCPGKYEYGSMLRRNLSIIESEG
;
A
#
# COMPACT_ATOMS: atom_id res chain seq x y z
N MET A 1 12.10 4.44 -20.32
CA MET A 1 10.65 4.16 -20.32
C MET A 1 10.40 2.66 -20.52
N ILE A 2 9.92 1.99 -19.47
CA ILE A 2 9.51 0.58 -19.45
C ILE A 2 8.00 0.52 -19.68
N LYS A 3 7.56 -0.20 -20.72
CA LYS A 3 6.14 -0.31 -21.08
C LYS A 3 5.58 -1.68 -20.71
N ILE A 4 4.71 -1.68 -19.72
CA ILE A 4 3.93 -2.83 -19.28
C ILE A 4 2.80 -3.08 -20.27
N LYS A 5 2.74 -4.30 -20.81
CA LYS A 5 1.75 -4.70 -21.82
C LYS A 5 0.68 -5.64 -21.26
N LYS A 6 1.04 -6.46 -20.27
CA LYS A 6 0.16 -7.40 -19.58
C LYS A 6 -0.30 -6.76 -18.28
N GLY A 7 -1.59 -6.81 -17.99
CA GLY A 7 -2.19 -6.10 -16.87
C GLY A 7 -3.65 -5.76 -17.16
N LEU A 8 -4.30 -5.10 -16.21
CA LEU A 8 -5.69 -4.70 -16.32
C LEU A 8 -5.97 -3.44 -15.50
N ASP A 9 -6.43 -2.39 -16.18
CA ASP A 9 -7.09 -1.26 -15.52
C ASP A 9 -8.53 -1.65 -15.22
N VAL A 10 -8.80 -1.96 -13.94
CA VAL A 10 -10.14 -2.36 -13.50
C VAL A 10 -11.13 -1.24 -13.83
N PRO A 11 -12.15 -1.48 -14.67
CA PRO A 11 -13.03 -0.42 -15.17
C PRO A 11 -14.12 -0.08 -14.14
N ILE A 12 -13.71 0.36 -12.95
CA ILE A 12 -14.59 0.76 -11.86
C ILE A 12 -14.98 2.25 -11.96
N SER A 13 -16.23 2.56 -11.64
CA SER A 13 -16.75 3.92 -11.51
C SER A 13 -16.33 4.59 -10.19
N GLY A 14 -16.73 5.85 -9.99
CA GLY A 14 -16.40 6.60 -8.76
C GLY A 14 -14.94 7.03 -8.66
N GLN A 15 -14.29 7.30 -9.80
CA GLN A 15 -12.93 7.83 -9.84
C GLN A 15 -12.86 9.19 -9.11
N PRO A 16 -11.83 9.43 -8.29
CA PRO A 16 -11.68 10.69 -7.60
C PRO A 16 -11.36 11.83 -8.58
N VAL A 17 -11.92 13.00 -8.32
CA VAL A 17 -11.35 14.25 -8.85
C VAL A 17 -9.96 14.42 -8.22
N GLN A 18 -8.95 14.68 -9.06
CA GLN A 18 -7.55 14.84 -8.64
C GLN A 18 -7.29 16.26 -8.11
N GLU A 19 -8.13 16.69 -7.16
CA GLU A 19 -8.07 17.98 -6.49
C GLU A 19 -8.08 17.73 -4.98
N ILE A 20 -7.17 18.40 -4.27
CA ILE A 20 -6.97 18.22 -2.83
C ILE A 20 -7.95 19.12 -2.09
N SER A 21 -8.77 18.50 -1.25
CA SER A 21 -9.70 19.19 -0.35
C SER A 21 -9.41 18.83 1.11
N PRO A 22 -9.84 19.65 2.09
CA PRO A 22 -9.86 19.22 3.49
C PRO A 22 -10.73 17.96 3.65
N GLY A 23 -10.23 16.96 4.38
CA GLY A 23 -11.04 15.84 4.83
C GLY A 23 -11.85 16.18 6.08
N PRO A 24 -12.79 15.31 6.49
CA PRO A 24 -13.45 15.41 7.78
C PRO A 24 -12.46 15.44 8.95
N GLU A 25 -12.87 16.03 10.06
CA GLU A 25 -12.11 15.93 11.31
C GLU A 25 -12.09 14.49 11.80
N VAL A 26 -10.97 14.11 12.41
CA VAL A 26 -10.74 12.75 12.90
C VAL A 26 -10.49 12.85 14.39
N GLY A 27 -11.32 12.18 15.19
CA GLY A 27 -11.18 12.14 16.65
C GLY A 27 -10.24 11.02 17.12
N ARG A 28 -10.09 9.96 16.31
CA ARG A 28 -9.29 8.78 16.67
C ARG A 28 -8.30 8.38 15.60
N VAL A 29 -7.12 7.95 16.03
CA VAL A 29 -6.11 7.33 15.16
C VAL A 29 -5.67 6.00 15.70
N ALA A 30 -5.15 5.11 14.84
CA ALA A 30 -4.58 3.85 15.30
C ALA A 30 -3.36 3.40 14.51
N LEU A 31 -2.48 2.68 15.19
CA LEU A 31 -1.51 1.78 14.55
C LEU A 31 -2.13 0.39 14.43
N ILE A 32 -2.04 -0.21 13.24
CA ILE A 32 -2.60 -1.53 12.96
C ILE A 32 -1.49 -2.57 12.92
N GLY A 33 -1.58 -3.58 13.78
CA GLY A 33 -0.58 -4.65 13.90
C GLY A 33 -0.31 -5.39 12.58
N PRO A 34 -1.35 -5.91 11.89
CA PRO A 34 -1.22 -6.58 10.59
C PRO A 34 -0.55 -5.78 9.47
N ASP A 35 -0.42 -4.45 9.58
CA ASP A 35 0.31 -3.69 8.56
C ASP A 35 1.79 -4.09 8.55
N TYR A 36 2.34 -4.53 9.68
CA TYR A 36 3.75 -4.85 9.85
C TYR A 36 3.97 -6.36 9.86
N VAL A 37 4.40 -6.92 8.72
CA VAL A 37 4.57 -8.37 8.54
C VAL A 37 5.55 -8.94 9.58
N GLY A 38 5.07 -9.93 10.34
CA GLY A 38 5.87 -10.65 11.33
C GLY A 38 6.17 -9.88 12.62
N MET A 39 5.72 -8.63 12.75
CA MET A 39 5.95 -7.79 13.92
C MET A 39 5.31 -8.38 15.16
N LYS A 40 6.03 -8.32 16.28
CA LYS A 40 5.54 -8.72 17.60
C LYS A 40 5.80 -7.61 18.62
N PRO A 41 4.77 -6.93 19.12
CA PRO A 41 4.97 -5.73 19.94
C PRO A 41 5.40 -6.08 21.36
N THR A 42 6.43 -5.40 21.85
CA THR A 42 6.64 -5.17 23.28
C THR A 42 6.10 -3.78 23.60
N MET A 43 5.01 -3.72 24.38
CA MET A 43 4.33 -2.45 24.68
C MET A 43 5.15 -1.57 25.63
N LEU A 44 5.24 -0.29 25.30
CA LEU A 44 5.85 0.76 26.13
C LEU A 44 4.79 1.62 26.83
N VAL A 45 3.54 1.52 26.38
CA VAL A 45 2.36 2.21 26.93
C VAL A 45 1.21 1.23 27.14
N GLN A 46 0.21 1.64 27.91
CA GLN A 46 -1.02 0.90 28.17
C GLN A 46 -2.26 1.78 27.98
N GLU A 47 -3.44 1.17 27.96
CA GLU A 47 -4.71 1.89 27.92
C GLU A 47 -4.80 2.90 29.09
N GLY A 48 -5.23 4.13 28.78
CA GLY A 48 -5.32 5.24 29.72
C GLY A 48 -4.08 6.14 29.78
N ASP A 49 -2.94 5.74 29.21
CA ASP A 49 -1.75 6.59 29.17
C ASP A 49 -1.94 7.79 28.22
N ARG A 50 -1.47 8.97 28.63
CA ARG A 50 -1.30 10.14 27.75
C ARG A 50 -0.05 9.95 26.90
N VAL A 51 -0.16 10.25 25.61
CA VAL A 51 0.93 10.16 24.64
C VAL A 51 1.05 11.42 23.81
N LYS A 52 2.28 11.82 23.50
CA LYS A 52 2.57 12.91 22.55
C LYS A 52 2.65 12.38 21.12
N LEU A 53 2.48 13.26 20.13
CA LEU A 53 2.81 12.94 18.75
C LEU A 53 4.29 12.53 18.66
N GLY A 54 4.59 11.40 18.04
CA GLY A 54 5.96 10.89 17.90
C GLY A 54 6.50 10.13 19.11
N GLN A 55 5.74 10.01 20.22
CA GLN A 55 6.16 9.24 21.39
C GLN A 55 6.20 7.73 21.07
N PRO A 56 7.24 6.99 21.50
CA PRO A 56 7.29 5.53 21.39
C PRO A 56 6.10 4.84 22.07
N LEU A 57 5.42 3.96 21.34
CA LEU A 57 4.29 3.17 21.82
C LEU A 57 4.66 1.70 22.07
N PHE A 58 5.44 1.12 21.16
CA PHE A 58 5.93 -0.25 21.26
C PHE A 58 7.17 -0.45 20.38
N GLU A 59 7.94 -1.49 20.69
CA GLU A 59 9.06 -1.97 19.88
C GLU A 59 8.73 -3.33 19.25
N ASP A 60 9.43 -3.71 18.17
CA ASP A 60 9.30 -5.05 17.58
C ASP A 60 10.30 -6.06 18.16
N LYS A 61 9.78 -7.06 18.89
CA LYS A 61 10.57 -8.18 19.41
C LYS A 61 11.26 -9.00 18.32
N LYS A 62 10.72 -9.01 17.11
CA LYS A 62 11.29 -9.74 15.96
C LYS A 62 12.30 -8.92 15.17
N THR A 63 12.36 -7.61 15.36
CA THR A 63 13.34 -6.73 14.73
C THR A 63 13.82 -5.71 15.77
N PRO A 64 14.70 -6.12 16.70
CA PRO A 64 15.07 -5.32 17.86
C PRO A 64 15.56 -3.93 17.51
N GLY A 65 15.13 -2.94 18.29
CA GLY A 65 15.46 -1.52 18.12
C GLY A 65 14.52 -0.77 17.18
N VAL A 66 13.68 -1.44 16.38
CA VAL A 66 12.63 -0.75 15.60
C VAL A 66 11.52 -0.29 16.55
N ILE A 67 11.24 1.01 16.53
CA ILE A 67 10.23 1.68 17.36
C ILE A 67 9.04 2.10 16.51
N TYR A 68 7.84 1.98 17.10
CA TYR A 68 6.58 2.42 16.54
C TYR A 68 6.05 3.54 17.42
N THR A 69 5.82 4.71 16.82
CA THR A 69 5.52 5.94 17.52
C THR A 69 4.07 6.37 17.34
N SER A 70 3.58 7.20 18.25
CA SER A 70 2.22 7.70 18.23
C SER A 70 1.97 8.58 17.00
N PRO A 71 0.93 8.30 16.18
CA PRO A 71 0.55 9.17 15.08
C PRO A 71 -0.23 10.42 15.52
N GLY A 72 -0.41 10.66 16.84
CA GLY A 72 -1.06 11.85 17.37
C GLY A 72 -0.86 12.09 18.87
N CYS A 73 -1.19 13.30 19.34
CA CYS A 73 -1.24 13.63 20.76
C CYS A 73 -2.60 13.23 21.33
N GLY A 74 -2.64 12.64 22.52
CA GLY A 74 -3.89 12.29 23.17
C GLY A 74 -3.76 11.17 24.19
N THR A 75 -4.76 10.30 24.27
CA THR A 75 -4.82 9.20 25.23
C THR A 75 -4.94 7.87 24.52
N VAL A 76 -4.18 6.86 24.95
CA VAL A 76 -4.32 5.47 24.48
C VAL A 76 -5.69 4.97 24.92
N ALA A 77 -6.64 4.93 23.99
CA ALA A 77 -8.02 4.56 24.27
C ALA A 77 -8.18 3.03 24.33
N GLU A 78 -7.53 2.30 23.42
CA GLU A 78 -7.71 0.85 23.29
C GLU A 78 -6.42 0.17 22.83
N VAL A 79 -6.14 -1.02 23.36
CA VAL A 79 -5.10 -1.94 22.88
C VAL A 79 -5.77 -3.26 22.50
N ASN A 80 -6.29 -3.30 21.29
CA ASN A 80 -7.07 -4.40 20.77
C ASN A 80 -6.22 -5.65 20.49
N ARG A 81 -6.67 -6.79 21.02
CA ARG A 81 -6.02 -8.10 20.88
C ARG A 81 -7.02 -9.17 20.46
N GLY A 82 -6.64 -9.94 19.45
CA GLY A 82 -7.38 -11.09 18.95
C GLY A 82 -6.95 -12.40 19.59
N GLU A 83 -7.27 -13.51 18.90
CA GLU A 83 -6.90 -14.85 19.34
C GLU A 83 -5.40 -14.98 19.65
N LYS A 84 -5.07 -15.76 20.69
CA LYS A 84 -3.69 -15.94 21.18
C LYS A 84 -2.96 -14.62 21.48
N ARG A 85 -3.72 -13.58 21.90
CA ARG A 85 -3.24 -12.21 22.19
C ARG A 85 -2.57 -11.52 20.99
N TYR A 86 -2.93 -11.92 19.76
CA TYR A 86 -2.46 -11.29 18.54
C TYR A 86 -2.81 -9.80 18.56
N PHE A 87 -1.81 -8.93 18.40
CA PHE A 87 -2.03 -7.49 18.43
C PHE A 87 -2.74 -7.03 17.16
N GLN A 88 -3.91 -6.41 17.32
CA GLN A 88 -4.75 -5.96 16.22
C GLN A 88 -4.53 -4.48 15.95
N SER A 89 -4.72 -3.65 16.98
CA SER A 89 -4.52 -2.21 16.88
C SER A 89 -4.27 -1.56 18.24
N MET A 90 -3.65 -0.39 18.21
CA MET A 90 -3.57 0.53 19.33
C MET A 90 -4.23 1.83 18.91
N VAL A 91 -5.32 2.20 19.58
CA VAL A 91 -6.15 3.37 19.29
C VAL A 91 -5.78 4.50 20.23
N ILE A 92 -5.64 5.70 19.68
CA ILE A 92 -5.42 6.94 20.42
C ILE A 92 -6.59 7.87 20.13
N GLU A 93 -7.27 8.29 21.19
CA GLU A 93 -8.22 9.41 21.16
C GLU A 93 -7.40 10.69 21.14
N LEU A 94 -7.60 11.52 20.12
CA LEU A 94 -6.83 12.74 19.91
C LEU A 94 -7.28 13.83 20.87
N ASP A 95 -6.34 14.38 21.63
CA ASP A 95 -6.55 15.54 22.51
C ASP A 95 -5.20 16.25 22.74
N GLY A 96 -5.17 17.56 22.51
CA GLY A 96 -3.96 18.38 22.59
C GLY A 96 -3.06 18.31 21.35
N ASP A 97 -1.93 19.00 21.45
CA ASP A 97 -0.98 19.25 20.35
C ASP A 97 0.49 19.02 20.77
N GLU A 98 0.74 18.38 21.92
CA GLU A 98 2.09 18.05 22.35
C GLU A 98 2.77 17.07 21.38
N GLU A 99 4.04 17.32 21.10
CA GLU A 99 4.84 16.53 20.17
C GLU A 99 6.25 16.31 20.70
N GLU A 100 6.84 15.19 20.31
CA GLU A 100 8.28 14.96 20.40
C GLU A 100 8.97 15.72 19.25
N THR A 101 10.12 16.32 19.58
CA THR A 101 10.98 16.99 18.60
C THR A 101 12.22 16.15 18.35
N PHE A 102 12.66 16.13 17.11
CA PHE A 102 13.77 15.32 16.60
C PHE A 102 14.87 16.22 16.04
N ARG A 103 15.97 15.60 15.61
CA ARG A 103 17.08 16.35 15.04
C ARG A 103 16.68 16.91 13.66
N SER A 104 16.84 18.22 13.50
CA SER A 104 16.75 18.91 12.23
C SER A 104 18.13 19.25 11.68
N PHE A 105 18.18 19.54 10.38
CA PHE A 105 19.39 19.80 9.63
C PHE A 105 19.11 20.91 8.61
N ALA A 106 20.09 21.76 8.36
CA ALA A 106 20.00 22.68 7.23
C ALA A 106 20.10 21.90 5.91
N ASP A 107 19.52 22.44 4.83
CA ASP A 107 19.55 21.82 3.49
C ASP A 107 20.98 21.44 3.03
N SER A 108 21.96 22.31 3.29
CA SER A 108 23.38 22.03 3.00
C SER A 108 23.90 20.76 3.68
N ASP A 109 23.41 20.49 4.88
CA ASP A 109 23.93 19.44 5.75
C ASP A 109 23.33 18.08 5.40
N LEU A 110 22.16 18.05 4.75
CA LEU A 110 21.48 16.83 4.31
C LEU A 110 22.35 15.98 3.39
N THR A 111 23.26 16.59 2.64
CA THR A 111 24.18 15.87 1.74
C THR A 111 25.39 15.25 2.43
N THR A 112 25.62 15.59 3.70
CA THR A 112 26.80 15.18 4.50
C THR A 112 26.47 14.28 5.68
N LEU A 113 25.20 13.89 5.84
CA LEU A 113 24.75 13.03 6.94
C LEU A 113 25.48 11.69 6.92
N SER A 114 25.78 11.17 8.11
CA SER A 114 26.19 9.77 8.23
C SER A 114 24.95 8.86 8.12
N ARG A 115 25.15 7.65 7.60
CA ARG A 115 24.10 6.61 7.59
C ARG A 115 23.50 6.38 8.97
N GLN A 116 24.32 6.45 10.03
CA GLN A 116 23.89 6.23 11.40
C GLN A 116 22.98 7.36 11.89
N ASP A 117 23.33 8.62 11.62
CA ASP A 117 22.48 9.77 11.96
C ASP A 117 21.10 9.65 11.29
N VAL A 118 21.07 9.22 10.02
CA VAL A 118 19.81 9.01 9.29
C VAL A 118 18.99 7.88 9.94
N GLN A 119 19.62 6.73 10.20
CA GLN A 119 18.95 5.58 10.82
C GLN A 119 18.40 5.95 12.20
N ASP A 120 19.17 6.62 13.05
CA ASP A 120 18.77 6.97 14.42
C ASP A 120 17.60 7.97 14.44
N ASN A 121 17.61 8.98 13.57
CA ASN A 121 16.52 9.96 13.49
C ASN A 121 15.22 9.32 12.94
N LEU A 122 15.34 8.43 11.95
CA LEU A 122 14.20 7.69 11.42
C LEU A 122 13.63 6.67 12.42
N VAL A 123 14.49 6.00 13.19
CA VAL A 123 14.06 5.03 14.20
C VAL A 123 13.38 5.73 15.38
N SER A 124 14.00 6.77 15.93
CA SER A 124 13.44 7.52 17.07
C SER A 124 12.10 8.17 16.75
N SER A 125 11.92 8.69 15.52
CA SER A 125 10.65 9.24 15.05
C SER A 125 9.60 8.19 14.65
N GLY A 126 10.01 6.93 14.50
CA GLY A 126 9.18 5.84 13.96
C GLY A 126 9.02 5.83 12.44
N LEU A 127 9.59 6.81 11.70
CA LEU A 127 9.55 6.84 10.23
C LEU A 127 10.40 5.73 9.57
N TRP A 128 11.28 5.05 10.30
CA TRP A 128 11.96 3.86 9.80
C TRP A 128 10.97 2.79 9.28
N THR A 129 9.79 2.73 9.89
CA THR A 129 8.70 1.82 9.50
C THR A 129 8.07 2.13 8.14
N SER A 130 8.41 3.28 7.52
CA SER A 130 8.00 3.58 6.14
C SER A 130 8.71 2.72 5.10
N LEU A 131 9.92 2.26 5.43
CA LEU A 131 10.74 1.42 4.56
C LEU A 131 10.25 -0.02 4.65
N ARG A 132 10.19 -0.69 3.51
CA ARG A 132 9.85 -2.11 3.43
C ARG A 132 10.84 -2.86 2.57
N THR A 133 11.15 -4.09 2.96
CA THR A 133 12.09 -4.95 2.24
C THR A 133 11.39 -5.73 1.14
N ARG A 134 12.08 -5.95 0.03
CA ARG A 134 11.80 -7.06 -0.88
C ARG A 134 13.04 -7.96 -0.91
N PRO A 135 12.94 -9.28 -0.65
CA PRO A 135 11.74 -10.07 -0.34
C PRO A 135 11.07 -9.76 1.01
N PHE A 136 9.90 -10.38 1.24
CA PHE A 136 9.13 -10.51 2.49
C PHE A 136 8.29 -9.33 2.97
N ASN A 137 8.45 -8.12 2.43
CA ASN A 137 7.64 -6.95 2.79
C ASN A 137 7.63 -6.63 4.30
N LYS A 138 8.82 -6.64 4.91
CA LYS A 138 9.02 -6.36 6.34
C LYS A 138 9.70 -5.01 6.53
N VAL A 139 9.54 -4.42 7.70
CA VAL A 139 10.39 -3.28 8.09
C VAL A 139 11.85 -3.76 8.14
N PRO A 140 12.81 -3.04 7.54
CA PRO A 140 14.20 -3.46 7.55
C PRO A 140 14.77 -3.60 8.96
N ALA A 141 15.58 -4.64 9.17
CA ALA A 141 16.38 -4.73 10.38
C ALA A 141 17.43 -3.62 10.41
N LEU A 142 17.66 -3.06 11.60
CA LEU A 142 18.67 -2.03 11.81
C LEU A 142 20.05 -2.56 11.40
N ASN A 143 20.91 -1.66 10.94
CA ASN A 143 22.28 -1.97 10.49
C ASN A 143 22.36 -2.90 9.26
N THR A 144 21.24 -3.22 8.62
CA THR A 144 21.23 -3.90 7.32
C THR A 144 21.19 -2.89 6.18
N GLN A 145 21.69 -3.26 5.01
CA GLN A 145 21.75 -2.37 3.85
C GLN A 145 21.07 -3.04 2.64
N PRO A 146 20.31 -2.28 1.84
CA PRO A 146 19.75 -2.79 0.61
C PRO A 146 20.73 -2.63 -0.56
N SER A 147 20.59 -3.50 -1.55
CA SER A 147 21.23 -3.36 -2.88
C SER A 147 20.81 -2.06 -3.57
N SER A 148 19.54 -1.67 -3.42
CA SER A 148 18.97 -0.45 -3.98
C SER A 148 17.71 -0.03 -3.23
N ILE A 149 17.31 1.23 -3.38
CA ILE A 149 16.07 1.76 -2.79
C ILE A 149 15.13 2.21 -3.91
N PHE A 150 13.87 1.80 -3.85
CA PHE A 150 12.83 2.17 -4.81
C PHE A 150 11.85 3.17 -4.18
N VAL A 151 11.74 4.35 -4.79
CA VAL A 151 10.74 5.36 -4.45
C VAL A 151 9.59 5.26 -5.45
N THR A 152 8.40 4.88 -5.00
CA THR A 152 7.23 4.83 -5.87
C THR A 152 6.55 6.20 -5.93
N ALA A 153 6.69 6.89 -7.06
CA ALA A 153 6.03 8.15 -7.40
C ALA A 153 5.05 7.98 -8.59
N ILE A 154 4.49 6.78 -8.70
CA ILE A 154 3.44 6.38 -9.64
C ILE A 154 2.49 5.45 -8.88
N ASP A 155 1.18 5.58 -9.09
CA ASP A 155 0.20 4.61 -8.62
C ASP A 155 -0.77 4.28 -9.75
N THR A 156 -0.92 2.99 -10.05
CA THR A 156 -1.84 2.50 -11.08
C THR A 156 -2.98 1.68 -10.50
N GLN A 157 -3.11 1.61 -9.18
CA GLN A 157 -4.25 0.98 -8.56
C GLN A 157 -5.55 1.71 -8.97
N PRO A 158 -6.66 0.98 -9.14
CA PRO A 158 -7.94 1.61 -9.41
C PRO A 158 -8.31 2.59 -8.28
N LEU A 159 -8.81 3.76 -8.67
CA LEU A 159 -9.24 4.83 -7.76
C LEU A 159 -8.10 5.50 -6.97
N ALA A 160 -6.83 5.31 -7.36
CA ALA A 160 -5.71 5.90 -6.66
C ALA A 160 -5.63 7.43 -6.79
N ALA A 161 -4.95 8.04 -5.83
CA ALA A 161 -4.50 9.43 -5.94
C ALA A 161 -3.33 9.50 -6.93
N ASP A 162 -3.29 10.54 -7.77
CA ASP A 162 -2.12 10.82 -8.62
C ASP A 162 -0.97 11.37 -7.75
N PRO A 163 0.16 10.66 -7.64
CA PRO A 163 1.29 11.12 -6.83
C PRO A 163 1.81 12.48 -7.25
N ALA A 164 1.72 12.85 -8.53
CA ALA A 164 2.23 14.13 -9.02
C ALA A 164 1.49 15.32 -8.40
N VAL A 165 0.17 15.19 -8.18
CA VAL A 165 -0.66 16.24 -7.54
C VAL A 165 -0.24 16.44 -6.09
N VAL A 166 0.04 15.35 -5.36
CA VAL A 166 0.46 15.40 -3.95
C VAL A 166 1.88 15.94 -3.79
N ILE A 167 2.80 15.51 -4.66
CA ILE A 167 4.20 15.95 -4.63
C ILE A 167 4.33 17.43 -4.98
N ALA A 168 3.47 17.96 -5.88
CA ALA A 168 3.49 19.37 -6.26
C ALA A 168 3.24 20.35 -5.08
N GLU A 169 2.48 19.96 -4.05
CA GLU A 169 2.31 20.78 -2.83
C GLU A 169 3.53 20.67 -1.86
N ASN A 170 4.45 19.73 -2.10
CA ASN A 170 5.52 19.36 -1.17
C ASN A 170 6.89 19.16 -1.85
N GLU A 171 7.16 19.87 -2.93
CA GLU A 171 8.33 19.61 -3.80
C GLU A 171 9.66 19.64 -3.03
N ALA A 172 9.88 20.67 -2.20
CA ALA A 172 11.11 20.82 -1.41
C ALA A 172 11.28 19.67 -0.41
N SER A 173 10.23 19.33 0.35
CA SER A 173 10.27 18.21 1.28
C SER A 173 10.48 16.87 0.57
N PHE A 174 9.92 16.68 -0.63
CA PHE A 174 10.19 15.48 -1.41
C PHE A 174 11.67 15.37 -1.81
N ILE A 175 12.27 16.47 -2.29
CA ILE A 175 13.70 16.55 -2.63
C ILE A 175 14.58 16.26 -1.41
N HIS A 176 14.29 16.89 -0.26
CA HIS A 176 15.01 16.63 0.99
C HIS A 176 14.91 15.16 1.41
N GLY A 177 13.72 14.56 1.28
CA GLY A 177 13.53 13.13 1.53
C GLY A 177 14.42 12.24 0.65
N LEU A 178 14.52 12.55 -0.65
CA LEU A 178 15.42 11.84 -1.57
C LEU A 178 16.89 11.99 -1.17
N GLN A 179 17.32 13.19 -0.78
CA GLN A 179 18.68 13.44 -0.30
C GLN A 179 18.99 12.64 0.98
N VAL A 180 18.03 12.49 1.89
CA VAL A 180 18.20 11.67 3.10
C VAL A 180 18.33 10.18 2.74
N LEU A 181 17.45 9.67 1.87
CA LEU A 181 17.42 8.25 1.49
C LEU A 181 18.71 7.77 0.84
N ARG A 182 19.43 8.64 0.12
CA ARG A 182 20.69 8.29 -0.54
C ARG A 182 21.73 7.71 0.44
N HIS A 183 21.67 8.08 1.73
CA HIS A 183 22.66 7.66 2.73
C HIS A 183 22.39 6.27 3.29
N LEU A 184 21.24 5.66 2.97
CA LEU A 184 20.85 4.34 3.46
C LEU A 184 21.35 3.19 2.57
N THR A 185 21.89 3.49 1.39
CA THR A 185 22.40 2.52 0.43
C THR A 185 23.65 3.05 -0.28
N ASP A 186 24.60 2.16 -0.55
CA ASP A 186 25.72 2.45 -1.47
C ASP A 186 25.31 2.27 -2.95
N GLY A 187 24.13 1.70 -3.19
CA GLY A 187 23.56 1.45 -4.50
C GLY A 187 22.71 2.61 -5.04
N PRO A 188 22.00 2.40 -6.15
CA PRO A 188 21.14 3.42 -6.72
C PRO A 188 19.85 3.61 -5.90
N VAL A 189 19.38 4.86 -5.88
CA VAL A 189 18.00 5.19 -5.52
C VAL A 189 17.20 5.36 -6.81
N PHE A 190 16.27 4.45 -7.06
CA PHE A 190 15.37 4.50 -8.21
C PHE A 190 14.14 5.34 -7.89
N LEU A 191 13.86 6.35 -8.71
CA LEU A 191 12.62 7.12 -8.66
C LEU A 191 11.69 6.62 -9.77
N CYS A 192 10.70 5.82 -9.40
CA CYS A 192 9.76 5.22 -10.34
C CYS A 192 8.59 6.17 -10.56
N GLN A 193 8.40 6.63 -11.81
CA GLN A 193 7.47 7.71 -12.14
C GLN A 193 6.66 7.41 -13.42
N PRO A 194 5.51 8.07 -13.65
CA PRO A 194 4.81 7.98 -14.93
C PRO A 194 5.60 8.69 -16.04
N PRO A 195 5.38 8.32 -17.32
CA PRO A 195 6.11 8.92 -18.43
C PRO A 195 5.74 10.38 -18.63
N ALA A 196 6.72 11.20 -19.02
CA ALA A 196 6.52 12.60 -19.37
C ALA A 196 5.91 13.48 -18.25
N VAL A 197 5.93 13.00 -17.00
CA VAL A 197 5.58 13.78 -15.80
C VAL A 197 6.88 14.20 -15.11
N LYS A 198 6.99 15.48 -14.78
CA LYS A 198 8.17 16.00 -14.06
C LYS A 198 7.96 15.82 -12.57
N ILE A 199 8.60 14.82 -11.99
CA ILE A 199 8.67 14.66 -10.53
C ILE A 199 9.90 15.42 -10.01
N PRO A 200 9.76 16.29 -8.99
CA PRO A 200 10.89 16.96 -8.34
C PRO A 200 11.98 15.99 -7.91
N GLY A 201 13.25 16.40 -8.02
CA GLY A 201 14.40 15.57 -7.64
C GLY A 201 14.82 14.51 -8.65
N ALA A 202 14.07 14.30 -9.74
CA ALA A 202 14.44 13.38 -10.82
C ALA A 202 15.79 13.71 -11.50
N SER A 203 16.26 14.95 -11.38
CA SER A 203 17.53 15.44 -11.95
C SER A 203 18.71 15.40 -10.98
N LEU A 204 18.53 14.88 -9.76
CA LEU A 204 19.63 14.74 -8.80
C LEU A 204 20.60 13.65 -9.28
N ASP A 205 21.91 13.90 -9.23
CA ASP A 205 22.93 13.02 -9.83
C ASP A 205 22.93 11.57 -9.29
N PHE A 206 22.46 11.36 -8.06
CA PHE A 206 22.39 10.05 -7.41
C PHE A 206 21.04 9.33 -7.62
N ILE A 207 20.06 10.00 -8.26
CA ILE A 207 18.74 9.45 -8.55
C ILE A 207 18.74 8.85 -9.94
N ARG A 208 18.23 7.61 -10.05
CA ARG A 208 17.88 6.99 -11.34
C ARG A 208 16.38 7.10 -11.55
N ALA A 209 15.96 8.12 -12.28
CA ALA A 209 14.55 8.30 -12.62
C ALA A 209 14.14 7.31 -13.73
N GLU A 210 13.20 6.43 -13.42
CA GLU A 210 12.74 5.37 -14.32
C GLU A 210 11.25 5.49 -14.59
N GLU A 211 10.90 5.62 -15.87
CA GLU A 211 9.51 5.81 -16.29
C GLU A 211 8.82 4.48 -16.56
N PHE A 212 7.66 4.27 -15.94
CA PHE A 212 6.80 3.11 -16.15
C PHE A 212 5.45 3.51 -16.75
N ALA A 213 5.00 2.77 -17.76
CA ALA A 213 3.74 3.04 -18.43
C ALA A 213 2.99 1.75 -18.75
N GLY A 214 1.66 1.84 -18.85
CA GLY A 214 0.80 0.69 -19.13
C GLY A 214 -0.27 0.54 -18.05
N PRO A 215 -1.06 -0.54 -18.11
CA PRO A 215 -2.10 -0.79 -17.13
C PRO A 215 -1.50 -1.18 -15.77
N HIS A 216 -2.34 -1.26 -14.74
CA HIS A 216 -1.97 -1.95 -13.50
C HIS A 216 -1.47 -3.37 -13.79
N PRO A 217 -0.31 -3.82 -13.26
CA PRO A 217 0.43 -3.30 -12.10
C PRO A 217 1.66 -2.40 -12.37
N ALA A 218 1.64 -1.53 -13.40
CA ALA A 218 2.81 -0.69 -13.72
C ALA A 218 3.31 0.25 -12.60
N GLY A 219 2.50 0.54 -11.57
CA GLY A 219 2.87 1.37 -10.43
C GLY A 219 3.34 0.59 -9.19
N LEU A 220 3.35 -0.75 -9.23
CA LEU A 220 3.71 -1.55 -8.06
C LEU A 220 5.24 -1.67 -7.87
N PRO A 221 5.74 -1.64 -6.62
CA PRO A 221 7.15 -1.87 -6.33
C PRO A 221 7.66 -3.21 -6.88
N GLY A 222 6.89 -4.30 -6.80
CA GLY A 222 7.32 -5.61 -7.30
C GLY A 222 7.57 -5.60 -8.81
N THR A 223 6.75 -4.86 -9.57
CA THR A 223 6.98 -4.64 -11.01
C THR A 223 8.25 -3.81 -11.25
N HIS A 224 8.49 -2.74 -10.47
CA HIS A 224 9.69 -1.92 -10.64
C HIS A 224 10.96 -2.70 -10.33
N ILE A 225 10.96 -3.42 -9.20
CA ILE A 225 12.08 -4.25 -8.74
C ILE A 225 12.42 -5.30 -9.78
N HIS A 226 11.43 -6.00 -10.32
CA HIS A 226 11.65 -7.06 -11.32
C HIS A 226 12.39 -6.57 -12.58
N TYR A 227 12.07 -5.38 -13.07
CA TYR A 227 12.67 -4.84 -14.30
C TYR A 227 14.01 -4.13 -14.08
N LEU A 228 14.29 -3.64 -12.86
CA LEU A 228 15.44 -2.76 -12.60
C LEU A 228 16.51 -3.42 -11.72
N ASP A 229 16.12 -4.10 -10.64
CA ASP A 229 17.04 -4.74 -9.70
C ASP A 229 16.40 -5.97 -9.04
N PRO A 230 16.09 -7.05 -9.80
CA PRO A 230 15.33 -8.20 -9.31
C PRO A 230 16.02 -8.86 -8.12
N VAL A 231 15.21 -9.39 -7.20
CA VAL A 231 15.69 -10.02 -5.97
C VAL A 231 15.55 -11.54 -5.98
N GLY A 232 16.30 -12.20 -5.13
CA GLY A 232 16.26 -13.65 -4.94
C GLY A 232 16.89 -14.02 -3.60
N PRO A 233 17.24 -15.30 -3.40
CA PRO A 233 17.94 -15.72 -2.19
C PRO A 233 19.21 -14.89 -1.97
N GLY A 234 19.35 -14.31 -0.77
CA GLY A 234 20.53 -13.53 -0.37
C GLY A 234 20.61 -12.09 -0.89
N LYS A 235 19.69 -11.64 -1.77
CA LYS A 235 19.63 -10.25 -2.25
C LYS A 235 18.38 -9.55 -1.74
N LYS A 236 18.54 -8.34 -1.21
CA LYS A 236 17.47 -7.54 -0.65
C LYS A 236 17.52 -6.11 -1.18
N VAL A 237 16.37 -5.58 -1.53
CA VAL A 237 16.16 -4.16 -1.85
C VAL A 237 15.15 -3.58 -0.88
N TRP A 238 15.12 -2.25 -0.75
CA TRP A 238 14.08 -1.57 0.01
C TRP A 238 13.20 -0.74 -0.92
N PHE A 239 11.98 -0.46 -0.48
CA PHE A 239 11.08 0.43 -1.18
C PHE A 239 10.27 1.29 -0.21
N ILE A 240 9.82 2.44 -0.69
CA ILE A 240 9.12 3.48 0.07
C ILE A 240 8.20 4.28 -0.84
N GLY A 241 7.05 4.71 -0.32
CA GLY A 241 6.08 5.53 -1.06
C GLY A 241 6.40 7.02 -1.03
N TYR A 242 5.97 7.76 -2.06
CA TYR A 242 6.23 9.20 -2.19
C TYR A 242 5.82 10.06 -0.99
N GLN A 243 4.68 9.80 -0.34
CA GLN A 243 4.25 10.57 0.85
C GLN A 243 5.12 10.31 2.07
N ASP A 244 5.72 9.12 2.17
CA ASP A 244 6.69 8.82 3.22
C ASP A 244 8.03 9.51 2.95
N VAL A 245 8.44 9.62 1.69
CA VAL A 245 9.61 10.44 1.31
C VAL A 245 9.39 11.92 1.71
N ILE A 246 8.20 12.47 1.44
CA ILE A 246 7.82 13.82 1.90
C ILE A 246 7.91 13.92 3.43
N ALA A 247 7.37 12.94 4.16
CA ALA A 247 7.40 12.95 5.63
C ALA A 247 8.84 12.90 6.18
N ILE A 248 9.72 12.12 5.55
CA ILE A 248 11.15 12.07 5.89
C ILE A 248 11.79 13.45 5.64
N GLY A 249 11.54 14.07 4.50
CA GLY A 249 12.08 15.41 4.24
C GLY A 249 11.61 16.45 5.24
N LYS A 250 10.31 16.45 5.59
CA LYS A 250 9.76 17.34 6.64
C LYS A 250 10.41 17.08 8.00
N LEU A 251 10.65 15.81 8.37
CA LEU A 251 11.32 15.45 9.63
C LEU A 251 12.74 16.03 9.69
N PHE A 252 13.54 15.84 8.64
CA PHE A 252 14.94 16.26 8.65
C PHE A 252 15.09 17.78 8.50
N ASP A 253 14.16 18.46 7.84
CA ASP A 253 14.15 19.91 7.69
C ASP A 253 13.71 20.61 9.00
N THR A 254 12.62 20.13 9.60
CA THR A 254 11.96 20.84 10.71
C THR A 254 12.20 20.22 12.09
N GLY A 255 12.64 18.96 12.15
CA GLY A 255 12.73 18.19 13.40
C GLY A 255 11.35 17.77 13.93
N ARG A 256 10.28 17.92 13.14
CA ARG A 256 8.90 17.62 13.54
C ARG A 256 8.34 16.47 12.72
N LEU A 257 7.58 15.58 13.36
CA LEU A 257 6.98 14.43 12.70
C LEU A 257 5.76 14.86 11.86
N SER A 258 5.83 14.71 10.54
CA SER A 258 4.68 14.92 9.65
C SER A 258 3.84 13.65 9.54
N VAL A 259 2.61 13.70 10.06
CA VAL A 259 1.62 12.61 9.96
C VAL A 259 0.53 12.87 8.92
N GLU A 260 0.60 13.97 8.19
CA GLU A 260 -0.33 14.31 7.13
C GLU A 260 -0.37 13.22 6.04
N ARG A 261 -1.57 12.94 5.55
CA ARG A 261 -1.80 12.09 4.38
C ARG A 261 -2.79 12.75 3.45
N ILE A 262 -2.48 12.73 2.15
CA ILE A 262 -3.43 13.08 1.10
C ILE A 262 -3.86 11.77 0.45
N ILE A 263 -5.10 11.38 0.67
CA ILE A 263 -5.61 10.10 0.18
C ILE A 263 -6.75 10.30 -0.81
N SER A 264 -6.92 9.33 -1.71
CA SER A 264 -8.15 9.23 -2.49
C SER A 264 -9.27 8.66 -1.63
N LEU A 265 -10.42 9.35 -1.55
CA LEU A 265 -11.68 8.80 -1.07
C LEU A 265 -12.58 8.58 -2.28
N ALA A 266 -12.79 7.31 -2.64
CA ALA A 266 -13.36 6.99 -3.94
C ALA A 266 -14.12 5.65 -3.97
N GLY A 267 -14.82 5.43 -5.08
CA GLY A 267 -15.62 4.24 -5.34
C GLY A 267 -17.06 4.57 -5.70
N PRO A 268 -17.83 3.59 -6.22
CA PRO A 268 -19.14 3.85 -6.83
C PRO A 268 -20.16 4.47 -5.87
N ILE A 269 -20.00 4.25 -4.57
CA ILE A 269 -20.96 4.69 -3.54
C ILE A 269 -20.51 5.94 -2.77
N VAL A 270 -19.40 6.57 -3.19
CA VAL A 270 -18.92 7.81 -2.58
C VAL A 270 -19.64 8.99 -3.25
N ASN A 271 -20.22 9.88 -2.45
CA ASN A 271 -21.00 11.03 -2.93
C ASN A 271 -20.16 11.98 -3.80
N GLU A 272 -18.97 12.33 -3.29
CA GLU A 272 -18.04 13.26 -3.93
C GLU A 272 -16.62 12.68 -3.94
N PRO A 273 -16.32 11.77 -4.88
CA PRO A 273 -15.00 11.15 -4.98
C PRO A 273 -13.91 12.20 -5.25
N ARG A 274 -12.91 12.30 -4.37
CA ARG A 274 -11.86 13.35 -4.44
C ARG A 274 -10.63 12.98 -3.62
N LEU A 275 -9.60 13.83 -3.69
CA LEU A 275 -8.49 13.74 -2.76
C LEU A 275 -8.81 14.51 -1.48
N ILE A 276 -8.56 13.90 -0.33
CA ILE A 276 -8.77 14.52 0.97
C ILE A 276 -7.47 14.54 1.78
N ARG A 277 -7.24 15.63 2.49
CA ARG A 277 -6.19 15.76 3.51
C ARG A 277 -6.70 15.17 4.82
N THR A 278 -5.96 14.22 5.37
CA THR A 278 -6.20 13.54 6.64
C THR A 278 -4.84 13.21 7.29
N ARG A 279 -4.77 12.17 8.13
CA ARG A 279 -3.56 11.74 8.82
C ARG A 279 -3.33 10.23 8.81
N ILE A 280 -2.12 9.81 9.10
CA ILE A 280 -1.74 8.40 9.33
C ILE A 280 -2.65 7.80 10.40
N GLY A 281 -3.17 6.60 10.12
CA GLY A 281 -3.95 5.87 11.10
C GLY A 281 -5.34 6.46 11.35
N ALA A 282 -5.80 7.44 10.57
CA ALA A 282 -7.10 8.08 10.78
C ALA A 282 -8.26 7.07 10.84
N SER A 283 -9.22 7.31 11.75
CA SER A 283 -10.48 6.60 11.81
C SER A 283 -11.19 6.69 10.47
N ILE A 284 -11.37 5.54 9.81
CA ILE A 284 -12.11 5.47 8.56
C ILE A 284 -13.59 5.73 8.82
N PHE A 285 -14.08 5.41 10.02
CA PHE A 285 -15.46 5.71 10.41
C PHE A 285 -15.72 7.21 10.35
N ASP A 286 -14.87 8.02 10.98
CA ASP A 286 -14.97 9.49 10.99
C ASP A 286 -14.86 10.06 9.56
N ILE A 287 -13.96 9.51 8.74
CA ILE A 287 -13.75 9.95 7.35
C ILE A 287 -14.98 9.70 6.47
N VAL A 288 -15.68 8.58 6.64
CA VAL A 288 -16.77 8.17 5.72
C VAL A 288 -18.16 8.52 6.23
N GLU A 289 -18.27 9.11 7.42
CA GLU A 289 -19.53 9.64 7.93
C GLU A 289 -20.11 10.67 6.95
N ASP A 290 -21.37 10.47 6.57
CA ASP A 290 -22.10 11.27 5.56
C ASP A 290 -21.44 11.40 4.17
N GLN A 291 -20.38 10.64 3.87
CA GLN A 291 -19.70 10.67 2.56
C GLN A 291 -20.24 9.64 1.55
N LEU A 292 -21.10 8.71 1.99
CA LEU A 292 -21.51 7.55 1.19
C LEU A 292 -23.02 7.47 1.00
N ASN A 293 -23.48 7.04 -0.18
CA ASN A 293 -24.91 6.94 -0.54
C ASN A 293 -25.54 5.56 -0.38
N GLU A 294 -24.77 4.54 0.04
CA GLU A 294 -25.27 3.17 0.24
C GLU A 294 -25.16 2.72 1.71
N ALA A 295 -26.20 2.05 2.19
CA ALA A 295 -26.25 1.52 3.55
C ALA A 295 -25.58 0.14 3.68
N ASP A 296 -25.82 -0.77 2.72
CA ASP A 296 -25.19 -2.10 2.68
C ASP A 296 -23.86 -2.01 1.92
N ARG A 297 -22.80 -1.66 2.66
CA ARG A 297 -21.52 -1.22 2.10
C ARG A 297 -20.32 -1.93 2.70
N ARG A 298 -19.25 -1.95 1.92
CA ARG A 298 -17.90 -2.29 2.37
C ARG A 298 -16.97 -1.12 2.14
N VAL A 299 -16.34 -0.67 3.22
CA VAL A 299 -15.28 0.33 3.19
C VAL A 299 -13.94 -0.39 3.35
N ILE A 300 -12.97 -0.01 2.52
CA ILE A 300 -11.67 -0.66 2.39
C ILE A 300 -10.59 0.39 2.63
N SER A 301 -9.71 0.12 3.60
CA SER A 301 -8.42 0.79 3.73
C SER A 301 -7.51 0.25 2.63
N GLY A 302 -7.09 1.09 1.69
CA GLY A 302 -6.36 0.68 0.49
C GLY A 302 -7.25 0.52 -0.74
N SER A 303 -6.71 -0.10 -1.79
CA SER A 303 -7.43 -0.25 -3.05
C SER A 303 -8.42 -1.42 -3.03
N VAL A 304 -9.29 -1.46 -4.05
CA VAL A 304 -10.20 -2.59 -4.25
C VAL A 304 -9.48 -3.88 -4.66
N LEU A 305 -8.20 -3.81 -5.05
CA LEU A 305 -7.37 -4.97 -5.42
C LEU A 305 -6.52 -5.47 -4.26
N SER A 306 -5.94 -4.54 -3.48
CA SER A 306 -5.09 -4.84 -2.34
C SER A 306 -5.41 -3.87 -1.22
N GLY A 307 -6.25 -4.32 -0.30
CA GLY A 307 -6.73 -3.51 0.80
C GLY A 307 -7.34 -4.36 1.91
N ARG A 308 -7.68 -3.71 3.01
CA ARG A 308 -8.28 -4.34 4.19
C ARG A 308 -9.66 -3.74 4.44
N THR A 309 -10.65 -4.62 4.62
CA THR A 309 -11.98 -4.21 5.09
C THR A 309 -11.86 -3.45 6.43
N ALA A 310 -12.34 -2.22 6.44
CA ALA A 310 -12.32 -1.33 7.60
C ALA A 310 -13.45 -1.70 8.57
N THR A 311 -13.22 -2.68 9.44
CA THR A 311 -14.22 -3.15 10.41
C THR A 311 -13.61 -3.41 11.78
N GLY A 312 -14.36 -3.06 12.84
CA GLY A 312 -13.96 -3.25 14.24
C GLY A 312 -12.59 -2.63 14.53
N PRO A 313 -11.64 -3.38 15.14
CA PRO A 313 -10.33 -2.86 15.52
C PRO A 313 -9.44 -2.46 14.33
N TYR A 314 -9.86 -2.78 13.10
CA TYR A 314 -9.13 -2.49 11.86
C TYR A 314 -9.70 -1.31 11.06
N SER A 315 -10.66 -0.56 11.62
CA SER A 315 -11.39 0.54 10.95
C SER A 315 -10.58 1.84 10.85
N TYR A 316 -9.30 1.72 10.52
CA TYR A 316 -8.36 2.83 10.45
C TYR A 316 -7.52 2.76 9.17
N LEU A 317 -7.06 3.93 8.71
CA LEU A 317 -6.19 4.03 7.54
C LEU A 317 -4.88 3.25 7.80
N GLY A 318 -4.58 2.29 6.94
CA GLY A 318 -3.38 1.47 7.07
C GLY A 318 -2.12 2.28 6.82
N ARG A 319 -1.00 1.87 7.44
CA ARG A 319 0.29 2.59 7.40
C ARG A 319 0.76 2.91 5.98
N TYR A 320 0.51 2.00 5.04
CA TYR A 320 1.00 2.06 3.65
C TYR A 320 -0.12 2.33 2.63
N HIS A 321 -1.34 2.65 3.09
CA HIS A 321 -2.47 2.91 2.20
C HIS A 321 -2.59 4.42 1.90
N ASN A 322 -2.75 4.76 0.62
CA ASN A 322 -2.96 6.13 0.15
C ASN A 322 -4.36 6.34 -0.44
N GLN A 323 -5.30 5.45 -0.14
CA GLN A 323 -6.69 5.57 -0.56
C GLN A 323 -7.63 4.82 0.39
N ILE A 324 -8.90 5.25 0.42
CA ILE A 324 -10.03 4.53 0.98
C ILE A 324 -11.01 4.27 -0.16
N SER A 325 -11.33 3.00 -0.36
CA SER A 325 -12.26 2.57 -1.40
C SER A 325 -13.60 2.15 -0.77
N ALA A 326 -14.72 2.61 -1.31
CA ALA A 326 -16.04 2.28 -0.82
C ALA A 326 -16.89 1.60 -1.92
N LEU A 327 -17.44 0.42 -1.62
CA LEU A 327 -18.21 -0.41 -2.54
C LEU A 327 -19.54 -0.82 -1.91
N ALA A 328 -20.57 -1.02 -2.72
CA ALA A 328 -21.77 -1.72 -2.27
C ALA A 328 -21.44 -3.21 -2.03
N GLU A 329 -22.09 -3.84 -1.05
CA GLU A 329 -21.91 -5.27 -0.80
C GLU A 329 -22.45 -6.13 -1.96
N GLY A 330 -23.55 -5.69 -2.58
CA GLY A 330 -24.13 -6.33 -3.77
C GLY A 330 -24.82 -7.66 -3.48
N ARG A 331 -25.59 -7.72 -2.38
CA ARG A 331 -26.28 -8.94 -1.89
C ARG A 331 -27.59 -9.24 -2.61
N GLU A 332 -27.94 -8.46 -3.62
CA GLU A 332 -29.19 -8.59 -4.35
C GLU A 332 -29.23 -9.87 -5.20
N ARG A 333 -30.42 -10.46 -5.30
CA ARG A 333 -30.64 -11.63 -6.14
C ARG A 333 -30.83 -11.18 -7.59
N GLU A 334 -29.86 -11.53 -8.44
CA GLU A 334 -29.97 -11.24 -9.88
C GLU A 334 -31.17 -11.96 -10.50
N PHE A 335 -32.03 -11.19 -11.18
CA PHE A 335 -33.13 -11.73 -11.99
C PHE A 335 -32.57 -12.68 -13.06
N LEU A 336 -33.08 -13.93 -13.12
CA LEU A 336 -32.60 -15.02 -14.00
C LEU A 336 -31.11 -15.42 -13.87
N GLY A 337 -30.34 -14.83 -12.95
CA GLY A 337 -28.97 -15.22 -12.59
C GLY A 337 -28.04 -15.48 -13.78
N TRP A 338 -27.50 -16.69 -13.87
CA TRP A 338 -26.55 -17.11 -14.92
C TRP A 338 -27.13 -17.13 -16.34
N GLN A 339 -28.47 -17.12 -16.50
CA GLN A 339 -29.12 -17.12 -17.81
C GLN A 339 -29.15 -15.72 -18.44
N MET A 340 -28.89 -14.66 -17.65
CA MET A 340 -28.86 -13.30 -18.19
C MET A 340 -27.64 -13.07 -19.08
N PRO A 341 -27.80 -12.37 -20.23
CA PRO A 341 -26.67 -12.04 -21.10
C PRO A 341 -25.60 -11.14 -20.45
N GLY A 342 -25.94 -10.42 -19.38
CA GLY A 342 -24.99 -9.64 -18.57
C GLY A 342 -24.47 -8.39 -19.27
N PHE A 343 -25.34 -7.46 -19.66
CA PHE A 343 -24.96 -6.21 -20.35
C PHE A 343 -24.15 -5.21 -19.48
N ASP A 344 -24.27 -5.35 -18.17
CA ASP A 344 -23.60 -4.51 -17.17
C ASP A 344 -22.56 -5.28 -16.32
N LYS A 345 -22.10 -6.43 -16.83
CA LYS A 345 -21.07 -7.23 -16.14
C LYS A 345 -19.71 -7.08 -16.79
N PHE A 346 -18.72 -6.70 -15.99
CA PHE A 346 -17.33 -6.76 -16.43
C PHE A 346 -16.84 -8.21 -16.48
N SER A 347 -16.09 -8.55 -17.54
CA SER A 347 -15.31 -9.78 -17.63
C SER A 347 -14.07 -9.54 -18.49
N ILE A 348 -12.93 -10.09 -18.08
CA ILE A 348 -11.69 -10.02 -18.86
C ILE A 348 -11.79 -10.80 -20.18
N LYS A 349 -12.50 -11.94 -20.17
CA LYS A 349 -12.84 -12.69 -21.40
C LYS A 349 -14.18 -12.20 -21.97
N ASP A 350 -14.35 -12.27 -23.27
CA ASP A 350 -15.55 -11.79 -23.96
C ASP A 350 -16.69 -12.82 -23.92
N VAL A 351 -17.17 -13.09 -22.70
CA VAL A 351 -18.18 -14.14 -22.41
C VAL A 351 -19.57 -13.55 -22.15
N TYR A 352 -19.66 -12.31 -21.66
CA TYR A 352 -20.93 -11.61 -21.47
C TYR A 352 -21.24 -10.67 -22.64
N ALA A 353 -22.52 -10.36 -22.85
CA ALA A 353 -22.98 -9.39 -23.86
C ALA A 353 -22.37 -7.98 -23.64
N ALA A 354 -21.94 -7.64 -22.42
CA ALA A 354 -21.13 -6.46 -22.14
C ALA A 354 -19.83 -6.38 -22.96
N SER A 355 -19.33 -7.48 -23.54
CA SER A 355 -18.19 -7.44 -24.46
C SER A 355 -18.46 -6.57 -25.70
N MET A 356 -19.71 -6.52 -26.18
CA MET A 356 -20.13 -5.61 -27.26
C MET A 356 -19.98 -4.14 -26.83
N ASN A 357 -20.22 -3.85 -25.53
CA ASN A 357 -20.03 -2.51 -24.97
C ASN A 357 -18.55 -2.13 -24.89
N LYS A 358 -17.61 -3.08 -24.79
CA LYS A 358 -16.17 -2.75 -24.87
C LYS A 358 -15.79 -2.23 -26.25
N LEU A 359 -16.41 -2.75 -27.30
CA LEU A 359 -16.16 -2.32 -28.69
C LEU A 359 -16.79 -0.95 -28.98
N LEU A 360 -18.02 -0.73 -28.48
CA LEU A 360 -18.79 0.50 -28.71
C LEU A 360 -18.39 1.66 -27.77
N ASN A 361 -18.03 1.34 -26.53
CA ASN A 361 -17.62 2.31 -25.52
C ASN A 361 -16.51 1.71 -24.62
N PRO A 362 -15.25 1.71 -25.07
CA PRO A 362 -14.11 1.16 -24.31
C PRO A 362 -13.85 1.91 -23.00
N LYS A 363 -14.44 3.09 -22.80
CA LYS A 363 -14.37 3.88 -21.57
C LYS A 363 -15.49 3.57 -20.58
N LYS A 364 -16.41 2.64 -20.88
CA LYS A 364 -17.45 2.23 -19.93
C LYS A 364 -16.83 1.84 -18.60
N ARG A 365 -17.40 2.37 -17.53
CA ARG A 365 -17.08 2.03 -16.14
C ARG A 365 -18.28 1.32 -15.52
N TYR A 366 -18.03 0.53 -14.49
CA TYR A 366 -19.02 -0.31 -13.84
C TYR A 366 -19.04 -0.02 -12.34
N ASP A 367 -20.23 -0.01 -11.76
CA ASP A 367 -20.44 0.05 -10.32
C ASP A 367 -20.15 -1.32 -9.73
N LEU A 368 -18.86 -1.66 -9.63
CA LEU A 368 -18.44 -2.95 -9.09
C LEU A 368 -18.85 -3.06 -7.61
N THR A 369 -19.30 -4.24 -7.23
CA THR A 369 -19.68 -4.58 -5.86
C THR A 369 -18.70 -5.60 -5.29
N THR A 370 -18.88 -5.96 -4.01
CA THR A 370 -18.06 -7.01 -3.38
C THR A 370 -18.50 -8.43 -3.73
N SER A 371 -19.56 -8.58 -4.55
CA SER A 371 -20.09 -9.88 -4.94
C SER A 371 -19.10 -10.68 -5.78
N THR A 372 -18.88 -11.94 -5.40
CA THR A 372 -17.98 -12.85 -6.12
C THR A 372 -18.62 -13.41 -7.40
N GLY A 373 -19.92 -13.22 -7.60
CA GLY A 373 -20.67 -13.75 -8.75
C GLY A 373 -20.72 -15.28 -8.82
N GLY A 374 -20.51 -15.97 -7.68
CA GLY A 374 -20.58 -17.44 -7.59
C GLY A 374 -19.71 -18.04 -6.48
N SER A 375 -19.73 -19.37 -6.40
CA SER A 375 -18.99 -20.17 -5.40
C SER A 375 -17.57 -20.53 -5.84
N LYS A 376 -16.76 -20.95 -4.85
CA LYS A 376 -15.39 -21.47 -5.03
C LYS A 376 -15.38 -22.72 -5.92
N ARG A 377 -14.35 -22.83 -6.77
CA ARG A 377 -14.17 -23.92 -7.74
C ARG A 377 -12.70 -24.24 -7.91
N ALA A 378 -12.39 -25.35 -8.58
CA ALA A 378 -11.02 -25.66 -8.98
C ALA A 378 -10.43 -24.55 -9.87
N MET A 379 -9.11 -24.41 -9.83
CA MET A 379 -8.39 -23.46 -10.69
C MET A 379 -8.55 -23.85 -12.16
N VAL A 380 -8.93 -22.90 -13.00
CA VAL A 380 -9.12 -23.10 -14.45
C VAL A 380 -8.05 -22.29 -15.21
N PRO A 381 -6.97 -22.92 -15.70
CA PRO A 381 -5.86 -22.23 -16.36
C PRO A 381 -6.16 -21.95 -17.85
N ILE A 382 -6.99 -20.96 -18.13
CA ILE A 382 -7.40 -20.56 -19.49
C ILE A 382 -6.71 -19.28 -19.99
N GLY A 383 -5.45 -19.07 -19.58
CA GLY A 383 -4.62 -17.94 -20.04
C GLY A 383 -4.99 -16.58 -19.41
N MET A 384 -5.80 -16.55 -18.36
CA MET A 384 -6.23 -15.28 -17.72
C MET A 384 -5.12 -14.69 -16.83
N TYR A 385 -4.37 -15.55 -16.15
CA TYR A 385 -3.30 -15.11 -15.25
C TYR A 385 -2.12 -14.54 -16.05
N GLU A 386 -1.79 -15.16 -17.17
CA GLU A 386 -0.75 -14.71 -18.12
C GLU A 386 -1.09 -13.36 -18.78
N ALA A 387 -2.37 -13.01 -18.86
CA ALA A 387 -2.82 -11.72 -19.39
C ALA A 387 -2.58 -10.57 -18.40
N VAL A 388 -2.49 -10.85 -17.10
CA VAL A 388 -2.38 -9.85 -16.03
C VAL A 388 -1.06 -9.90 -15.24
N MET A 389 -0.18 -10.85 -15.53
CA MET A 389 1.16 -10.96 -14.94
C MET A 389 2.23 -10.45 -15.92
N PRO A 390 2.78 -9.23 -15.72
CA PRO A 390 3.80 -8.68 -16.62
C PRO A 390 5.24 -9.09 -16.29
N LEU A 391 5.46 -9.78 -15.17
CA LEU A 391 6.77 -10.28 -14.77
C LEU A 391 7.11 -11.55 -15.56
N ASP A 392 8.40 -11.86 -15.68
CA ASP A 392 8.92 -13.09 -16.29
C ASP A 392 8.76 -14.28 -15.33
N ILE A 393 7.50 -14.58 -15.02
CA ILE A 393 7.05 -15.64 -14.14
C ILE A 393 6.04 -16.48 -14.90
N LEU A 394 5.96 -17.77 -14.57
CA LEU A 394 4.92 -18.66 -15.08
C LEU A 394 3.73 -18.66 -14.09
N PRO A 395 2.77 -17.71 -14.19
CA PRO A 395 1.79 -17.48 -13.13
C PRO A 395 0.93 -18.71 -12.89
N THR A 396 0.45 -19.40 -13.93
CA THR A 396 -0.35 -20.62 -13.72
C THR A 396 0.37 -21.66 -12.85
N PHE A 397 1.67 -21.88 -13.06
CA PHE A 397 2.43 -22.85 -12.27
C PHE A 397 2.70 -22.34 -10.86
N LEU A 398 3.04 -21.06 -10.72
CA LEU A 398 3.27 -20.44 -9.42
C LEU A 398 2.00 -20.51 -8.56
N LEU A 399 0.86 -20.08 -9.11
CA LEU A 399 -0.42 -20.08 -8.41
C LEU A 399 -0.86 -21.50 -8.01
N ARG A 400 -0.52 -22.53 -8.82
CA ARG A 400 -0.74 -23.93 -8.43
C ARG A 400 0.13 -24.35 -7.26
N ALA A 401 1.41 -24.00 -7.26
CA ALA A 401 2.32 -24.26 -6.14
C ALA A 401 1.81 -23.59 -4.86
N LEU A 402 1.35 -22.33 -4.95
CA LEU A 402 0.74 -21.61 -3.83
C LEU A 402 -0.51 -22.30 -3.28
N ILE A 403 -1.39 -22.82 -4.14
CA ILE A 403 -2.61 -23.54 -3.73
C ILE A 403 -2.27 -24.78 -2.88
N VAL A 404 -1.24 -25.54 -3.27
CA VAL A 404 -0.83 -26.76 -2.55
C VAL A 404 0.21 -26.52 -1.47
N ASN A 405 0.66 -25.27 -1.28
CA ASN A 405 1.72 -24.84 -0.37
C ASN A 405 3.08 -25.53 -0.64
N ASP A 406 3.43 -25.71 -1.91
CA ASP A 406 4.75 -26.17 -2.32
C ASP A 406 5.72 -24.97 -2.36
N SER A 407 6.38 -24.71 -1.24
CA SER A 407 7.29 -23.57 -1.04
C SER A 407 8.56 -23.66 -1.88
N ASP A 408 9.07 -24.87 -2.14
CA ASP A 408 10.26 -25.08 -2.96
C ASP A 408 9.98 -24.72 -4.42
N GLN A 409 8.87 -25.24 -4.95
CA GLN A 409 8.44 -24.92 -6.30
C GLN A 409 8.05 -23.43 -6.44
N ALA A 410 7.43 -22.84 -5.41
CA ALA A 410 7.10 -21.41 -5.40
C ALA A 410 8.36 -20.53 -5.46
N GLN A 411 9.41 -20.87 -4.68
CA GLN A 411 10.70 -20.19 -4.73
C GLN A 411 11.35 -20.30 -6.11
N ALA A 412 11.37 -21.50 -6.69
CA ALA A 412 11.93 -21.73 -8.02
C ALA A 412 11.19 -20.95 -9.12
N LEU A 413 9.92 -20.59 -8.89
CA LEU A 413 9.09 -19.80 -9.80
C LEU A 413 9.11 -18.29 -9.50
N GLY A 414 9.98 -17.83 -8.59
CA GLY A 414 10.23 -16.40 -8.35
C GLY A 414 9.33 -15.74 -7.31
N CYS A 415 8.70 -16.50 -6.40
CA CYS A 415 7.77 -15.91 -5.42
C CYS A 415 8.41 -14.88 -4.47
N LEU A 416 9.73 -14.88 -4.32
CA LEU A 416 10.48 -13.95 -3.46
C LEU A 416 10.41 -12.50 -3.93
N GLU A 417 10.23 -12.27 -5.23
CA GLU A 417 10.07 -10.93 -5.80
C GLU A 417 8.67 -10.35 -5.59
N LEU A 418 7.71 -11.18 -5.17
CA LEU A 418 6.29 -10.84 -5.13
C LEU A 418 5.80 -10.52 -3.71
N ASP A 419 4.72 -9.76 -3.66
CA ASP A 419 3.80 -9.60 -2.53
C ASP A 419 2.35 -9.91 -2.89
N GLU A 420 1.47 -9.80 -1.90
CA GLU A 420 0.03 -9.89 -2.09
C GLU A 420 -0.53 -8.94 -3.15
N ASP A 421 0.03 -7.72 -3.29
CA ASP A 421 -0.40 -6.74 -4.30
C ASP A 421 -0.01 -7.17 -5.72
N ASP A 422 1.18 -7.75 -5.91
CA ASP A 422 1.66 -8.23 -7.21
C ASP A 422 0.80 -9.36 -7.79
N VAL A 423 0.14 -10.15 -6.93
CA VAL A 423 -0.78 -11.22 -7.35
C VAL A 423 -2.26 -10.84 -7.24
N SER A 424 -2.57 -9.59 -6.86
CA SER A 424 -3.95 -9.12 -6.65
C SER A 424 -4.81 -9.21 -7.91
N LEU A 425 -4.26 -8.86 -9.08
CA LEU A 425 -4.96 -9.02 -10.35
C LEU A 425 -5.21 -10.49 -10.70
N CYS A 426 -4.31 -11.40 -10.33
CA CYS A 426 -4.55 -12.84 -10.50
C CYS A 426 -5.74 -13.30 -9.68
N THR A 427 -5.90 -12.79 -8.45
CA THR A 427 -7.08 -13.02 -7.60
C THR A 427 -8.33 -12.45 -8.26
N PHE A 428 -8.29 -11.19 -8.71
CA PHE A 428 -9.43 -10.52 -9.34
C PHE A 428 -9.96 -11.26 -10.57
N VAL A 429 -9.08 -11.75 -11.44
CA VAL A 429 -9.48 -12.47 -12.65
C VAL A 429 -9.78 -13.96 -12.42
N CYS A 430 -9.52 -14.50 -11.22
CA CYS A 430 -9.65 -15.93 -10.94
C CYS A 430 -11.10 -16.43 -11.02
N PRO A 431 -11.44 -17.35 -11.93
CA PRO A 431 -12.77 -17.96 -11.95
C PRO A 431 -13.03 -18.85 -10.72
N GLY A 432 -11.96 -19.42 -10.15
CA GLY A 432 -12.01 -20.34 -9.00
C GLY A 432 -12.23 -19.67 -7.65
N LYS A 433 -12.14 -18.33 -7.59
CA LYS A 433 -12.30 -17.52 -6.36
C LYS A 433 -11.28 -17.88 -5.26
N TYR A 434 -10.03 -18.06 -5.70
CA TYR A 434 -8.88 -18.23 -4.82
C TYR A 434 -8.32 -16.87 -4.41
N GLU A 435 -7.89 -16.77 -3.15
CA GLU A 435 -7.25 -15.58 -2.57
C GLU A 435 -5.73 -15.73 -2.60
N TYR A 436 -5.11 -15.49 -3.76
CA TYR A 436 -3.70 -15.81 -4.00
C TYR A 436 -2.73 -15.01 -3.13
N GLY A 437 -3.05 -13.76 -2.77
CA GLY A 437 -2.21 -12.95 -1.89
C GLY A 437 -2.00 -13.62 -0.53
N SER A 438 -3.09 -14.09 0.10
CA SER A 438 -3.01 -14.80 1.39
C SER A 438 -2.19 -16.10 1.31
N MET A 439 -2.26 -16.80 0.17
CA MET A 439 -1.49 -18.01 -0.08
C MET A 439 0.00 -17.71 -0.28
N LEU A 440 0.30 -16.64 -1.03
CA LEU A 440 1.66 -16.15 -1.21
C LEU A 440 2.29 -15.74 0.13
N ARG A 441 1.58 -14.96 0.96
CA ARG A 441 2.06 -14.59 2.30
C ARG A 441 2.40 -15.80 3.15
N ARG A 442 1.54 -16.83 3.13
CA ARG A 442 1.80 -18.08 3.86
C ARG A 442 3.08 -18.75 3.37
N ASN A 443 3.26 -18.88 2.04
CA ASN A 443 4.48 -19.46 1.47
C ASN A 443 5.71 -18.64 1.86
N LEU A 444 5.67 -17.31 1.72
CA LEU A 444 6.77 -16.42 2.13
C LEU A 444 7.11 -16.57 3.62
N SER A 445 6.12 -16.72 4.49
CA SER A 445 6.35 -16.97 5.92
C SER A 445 6.96 -18.33 6.21
N ILE A 446 6.59 -19.38 5.46
CA ILE A 446 7.21 -20.72 5.58
C ILE A 446 8.67 -20.63 5.16
N ILE A 447 8.93 -20.05 3.98
CA ILE A 447 10.28 -19.88 3.42
C ILE A 447 11.18 -19.11 4.38
N GLU A 448 10.70 -18.00 4.96
CA GLU A 448 11.48 -17.23 5.94
C GLU A 448 11.73 -18.00 7.26
N SER A 449 10.85 -18.93 7.63
CA SER A 449 11.01 -19.69 8.87
C SER A 449 11.90 -20.92 8.74
N GLU A 450 11.99 -21.49 7.54
CA GLU A 450 12.71 -22.73 7.24
C GLU A 450 14.08 -22.51 6.57
N GLY A 451 14.29 -21.34 5.95
CA GLY A 451 15.56 -20.89 5.37
C GLY A 451 16.25 -19.83 6.22
#